data_AF-A0A377WC33-F1
#
_entry.id   AF-A0A377WC33-F1
#
_cell.length_a   1.000
_cell.length_b   1.000
_cell.length_c   1.000
_cell.angle_alpha   90.00
_cell.angle_beta   90.00
_cell.angle_gamma   90.00
#
_symmetry.space_group_name_H-M   'P 1'
#
loop_
_entity.id
_entity.type
_entity.pdbx_description
1 polymer ?
#
loop_
_entity_poly.entity_id
_entity_poly.type
_entity_poly.pdbx_seq_one_letter_code
_entity_poly.pdbx_strand_id
1 'polypeptide(L)'
;MISPDNTPDLPNFAETFARQSSWEWNFGQAPAFSHLLDERFRWGGVELHFDVEKGHITRAQAFTDSLNPAPLEALAARLVGCQYRAEVLQQQCEALVGDFPEQEAELKELSAWIAGAVR
;
A
#
# COMPACT_ATOMS: atom_id res chain seq x y z
N MET A 1 5.08 20.42 22.37
CA MET A 1 6.16 19.54 22.87
C MET A 1 5.71 19.00 24.20
N ILE A 2 5.50 17.68 24.31
CA ILE A 2 5.13 17.02 25.56
C ILE A 2 6.38 16.28 26.02
N SER A 3 6.88 16.64 27.21
CA SER A 3 8.08 16.11 27.84
C SER A 3 7.88 14.64 28.28
N PRO A 4 8.94 13.81 28.33
CA PRO A 4 8.83 12.36 28.57
C PRO A 4 8.63 11.93 30.03
N ASP A 5 8.33 12.83 30.98
CA ASP A 5 8.40 12.53 32.42
C ASP A 5 7.14 12.96 33.20
N ASN A 6 5.95 12.61 32.68
CA ASN A 6 4.73 12.64 33.51
C ASN A 6 3.62 11.78 32.87
N THR A 7 3.52 10.51 33.27
CA THR A 7 2.34 9.68 32.96
C THR A 7 1.26 9.96 34.00
N PRO A 8 0.09 10.52 33.62
CA PRO A 8 -1.02 10.68 34.55
C PRO A 8 -1.56 9.30 34.95
N ASP A 9 -1.72 9.07 36.25
CA ASP A 9 -2.34 7.88 36.83
C ASP A 9 -3.85 7.92 36.57
N LEU A 10 -4.25 7.44 35.38
CA LEU A 10 -5.63 7.31 34.98
C LEU A 10 -5.91 5.83 34.66
N PRO A 11 -6.92 5.19 35.28
CA PRO A 11 -7.34 3.87 34.86
C PRO A 11 -7.75 3.90 33.39
N ASN A 12 -7.34 2.89 32.61
CA ASN A 12 -7.49 2.80 31.15
C ASN A 12 -6.65 3.77 30.28
N PHE A 13 -5.62 4.45 30.83
CA PHE A 13 -4.74 5.30 30.00
C PHE A 13 -3.99 4.51 28.92
N ALA A 14 -3.38 3.37 29.27
CA ALA A 14 -2.64 2.55 28.32
C ALA A 14 -3.53 2.04 27.16
N GLU A 15 -4.78 1.69 27.46
CA GLU A 15 -5.75 1.19 26.48
C GLU A 15 -6.29 2.32 25.57
N THR A 16 -6.52 3.51 26.15
CA THR A 16 -6.94 4.70 25.41
C THR A 16 -5.81 5.24 24.52
N PHE A 17 -4.56 5.21 25.01
CA PHE A 17 -3.39 5.67 24.27
C PHE A 17 -3.04 4.75 23.09
N ALA A 18 -3.18 3.43 23.26
CA ALA A 18 -3.02 2.48 22.16
C ALA A 18 -4.11 2.68 21.08
N ARG A 19 -5.35 2.96 21.47
CA ARG A 19 -6.45 3.30 20.54
C ARG A 19 -6.23 4.62 19.81
N GLN A 20 -5.73 5.66 20.49
CA GLN A 20 -5.43 6.96 19.89
C GLN A 20 -4.17 6.94 19.01
N SER A 21 -3.24 6.02 19.28
CA SER A 21 -2.04 5.79 18.46
C SER A 21 -2.25 4.73 17.37
N SER A 22 -3.45 4.15 17.26
CA SER A 22 -3.76 3.19 16.22
C SER A 22 -4.01 3.92 14.90
N TRP A 23 -3.37 3.44 13.83
CA TRP A 23 -3.56 3.97 12.48
C TRP A 23 -5.03 3.99 12.03
N GLU A 24 -5.84 3.04 12.52
CA GLU A 24 -7.30 3.02 12.35
C GLU A 24 -7.98 4.31 12.84
N TRP A 25 -7.45 5.01 13.84
CA TRP A 25 -8.00 6.29 14.30
C TRP A 25 -7.54 7.46 13.42
N ASN A 26 -6.29 7.47 12.96
CA ASN A 26 -5.73 8.54 12.12
C ASN A 26 -6.17 8.45 10.64
N PHE A 27 -6.37 7.23 10.12
CA PHE A 27 -6.67 6.97 8.70
C PHE A 27 -7.94 6.15 8.46
N GLY A 28 -8.52 5.50 9.49
CA GLY A 28 -9.83 4.84 9.34
C GLY A 28 -10.99 5.84 9.18
N GLN A 29 -10.74 7.13 9.42
CA GLN A 29 -11.63 8.27 9.11
C GLN A 29 -11.25 8.98 7.80
N ALA A 30 -10.23 8.52 7.07
CA ALA A 30 -9.87 9.12 5.79
C ALA A 30 -11.06 9.00 4.83
N PRO A 31 -11.50 10.11 4.21
CA PRO A 31 -12.58 10.07 3.23
C PRO A 31 -12.19 9.16 2.07
N ALA A 32 -13.19 8.62 1.37
CA ALA A 32 -12.96 7.87 0.16
C ALA A 32 -12.20 8.72 -0.87
N PHE A 33 -11.18 8.15 -1.50
CA PHE A 33 -10.43 8.82 -2.55
C PHE A 33 -10.00 7.82 -3.63
N SER A 34 -9.72 8.34 -4.82
CA SER A 34 -9.09 7.58 -5.88
C SER A 34 -7.66 8.08 -6.10
N HIS A 35 -6.73 7.18 -6.41
CA HIS A 35 -5.34 7.53 -6.71
C HIS A 35 -4.90 6.81 -7.99
N LEU A 36 -4.46 7.59 -8.97
CA LEU A 36 -3.82 7.12 -10.19
C LEU A 36 -2.30 7.28 -10.04
N LEU A 37 -1.57 6.19 -10.23
CA LEU A 37 -0.11 6.16 -10.25
C LEU A 37 0.35 5.73 -11.64
N ASP A 38 1.32 6.42 -12.23
CA ASP A 38 1.92 6.05 -13.50
C ASP A 38 3.45 6.10 -13.44
N GLU A 39 4.10 5.17 -14.15
CA GLU A 39 5.56 5.14 -14.27
C GLU A 39 6.00 4.46 -15.57
N ARG A 40 7.10 4.96 -16.15
CA ARG A 40 7.69 4.40 -17.36
C ARG A 40 8.97 3.65 -17.02
N PHE A 41 8.87 2.33 -16.93
CA PHE A 41 10.04 1.47 -16.80
C PHE A 41 10.65 1.13 -18.18
N ARG A 42 11.86 0.57 -18.16
CA ARG A 42 12.52 0.09 -19.39
C ARG A 42 11.76 -1.06 -20.07
N TRP A 43 10.99 -1.81 -19.29
CA TRP A 43 10.24 -3.00 -19.72
C TRP A 43 8.76 -2.71 -20.04
N GLY A 44 8.30 -1.47 -19.84
CA GLY A 44 6.93 -1.06 -20.15
C GLY A 44 6.45 0.10 -19.28
N GLY A 45 5.35 0.73 -19.69
CA GLY A 45 4.59 1.63 -18.81
C GLY A 45 3.71 0.83 -17.87
N VAL A 46 3.56 1.33 -16.64
CA VAL A 46 2.61 0.79 -15.66
C VAL A 46 1.75 1.93 -15.16
N GLU A 47 0.44 1.72 -15.21
CA GLU A 47 -0.55 2.61 -14.61
C GLU A 47 -1.42 1.82 -13.63
N LEU A 48 -1.55 2.31 -12.40
CA LEU A 48 -2.33 1.70 -11.32
C LEU A 48 -3.42 2.66 -10.88
N HIS A 49 -4.66 2.18 -10.84
CA HIS A 49 -5.80 2.95 -10.35
C HIS A 49 -6.33 2.31 -9.08
N PHE A 50 -6.34 3.07 -7.99
CA PHE A 50 -6.88 2.64 -6.71
C PHE A 50 -8.10 3.45 -6.35
N ASP A 51 -9.16 2.79 -5.90
CA ASP A 51 -10.19 3.38 -5.06
C ASP A 51 -9.93 2.96 -3.62
N VAL A 52 -9.88 3.91 -2.69
CA VAL A 52 -9.51 3.69 -1.30
C VAL A 52 -10.60 4.21 -0.38
N GLU A 53 -11.07 3.37 0.53
CA GLU A 53 -12.09 3.70 1.53
C GLU A 53 -11.62 3.23 2.91
N LYS A 54 -11.69 4.11 3.92
CA LYS A 54 -11.22 3.80 5.29
C LYS A 54 -9.81 3.20 5.32
N GLY A 55 -8.93 3.75 4.47
CA GLY A 55 -7.55 3.30 4.33
C GLY A 55 -7.34 1.95 3.64
N HIS A 56 -8.38 1.31 3.09
CA HIS A 56 -8.27 0.05 2.37
C HIS A 56 -8.59 0.22 0.89
N ILE A 57 -7.84 -0.46 0.04
CA ILE A 57 -8.05 -0.45 -1.42
C ILE A 57 -9.31 -1.27 -1.71
N THR A 58 -10.40 -0.62 -2.15
CA THR A 58 -11.66 -1.30 -2.50
C THR A 58 -11.73 -1.68 -3.97
N ARG A 59 -10.93 -1.03 -4.82
CA ARG A 59 -10.71 -1.41 -6.22
C ARG A 59 -9.26 -1.14 -6.61
N ALA A 60 -8.67 -2.06 -7.36
CA ALA A 60 -7.38 -1.89 -8.00
C ALA A 60 -7.46 -2.34 -9.47
N GLN A 61 -6.93 -1.53 -10.37
CA GLN A 61 -6.78 -1.87 -11.78
C GLN A 61 -5.36 -1.56 -12.23
N ALA A 62 -4.81 -2.42 -13.08
CA ALA A 62 -3.50 -2.23 -13.69
C ALA A 62 -3.64 -2.16 -15.20
N PHE A 63 -2.96 -1.19 -15.82
CA PHE A 63 -2.83 -1.06 -17.26
C PHE A 63 -1.34 -1.02 -17.61
N THR A 64 -0.95 -1.70 -18.70
CA THR A 64 0.45 -1.78 -19.09
C THR A 64 0.62 -2.06 -20.58
N ASP A 65 1.69 -1.55 -21.17
CA ASP A 65 2.23 -1.98 -22.47
C ASP A 65 3.39 -2.97 -22.34
N SER A 66 3.66 -3.50 -21.13
CA SER A 66 4.64 -4.56 -20.92
C SER A 66 4.29 -5.81 -21.75
N LEU A 67 5.33 -6.51 -22.20
CA LEU A 67 5.19 -7.80 -22.88
C LEU A 67 4.69 -8.90 -21.94
N ASN A 68 4.81 -8.70 -20.62
CA ASN A 68 4.40 -9.64 -19.58
C ASN A 68 3.36 -8.99 -18.64
N PRO A 69 2.08 -8.90 -19.03
CA PRO A 69 1.05 -8.23 -18.21
C PRO A 69 0.58 -9.05 -17.00
N ALA A 70 0.72 -10.38 -17.04
CA ALA A 70 0.17 -11.30 -16.05
C ALA A 70 0.56 -10.99 -14.58
N PRO A 71 1.81 -10.62 -14.24
CA PRO A 71 2.17 -10.25 -12.88
C PRO A 71 1.46 -8.99 -12.39
N LEU A 72 1.20 -8.01 -13.27
CA LEU A 72 0.51 -6.76 -12.92
C LEU A 72 -1.00 -6.98 -12.75
N GLU A 73 -1.61 -7.82 -13.57
CA GLU A 73 -3.00 -8.25 -13.39
C GLU A 73 -3.18 -8.99 -12.06
N ALA A 74 -2.25 -9.89 -11.73
CA ALA A 74 -2.24 -10.62 -10.46
C ALA A 74 -2.02 -9.67 -9.27
N LEU A 75 -1.15 -8.66 -9.40
CA LEU A 75 -0.97 -7.62 -8.39
C LEU A 75 -2.26 -6.86 -8.13
N ALA A 76 -2.91 -6.34 -9.17
CA ALA A 76 -4.16 -5.61 -9.01
C ALA A 76 -5.21 -6.44 -8.26
N ALA A 77 -5.36 -7.72 -8.59
CA ALA A 77 -6.26 -8.62 -7.88
C ALA A 77 -5.89 -8.80 -6.39
N ARG A 78 -4.59 -8.95 -6.07
CA ARG A 78 -4.11 -9.12 -4.68
C ARG A 78 -4.25 -7.85 -3.83
N LEU A 79 -4.18 -6.67 -4.45
CA LEU A 79 -4.24 -5.41 -3.73
C LEU A 79 -5.66 -5.05 -3.26
N VAL A 80 -6.71 -5.63 -3.85
CA VAL A 80 -8.08 -5.43 -3.37
C VAL A 80 -8.22 -5.97 -1.94
N GLY A 81 -8.69 -5.12 -1.03
CA GLY A 81 -8.81 -5.40 0.41
C GLY A 81 -7.53 -5.12 1.22
N CYS A 82 -6.40 -4.86 0.57
CA CYS A 82 -5.16 -4.50 1.28
C CYS A 82 -5.25 -3.08 1.86
N GLN A 83 -4.52 -2.83 2.95
CA GLN A 83 -4.33 -1.47 3.45
C GLN A 83 -3.53 -0.66 2.43
N TYR A 84 -3.99 0.55 2.16
CA TYR A 84 -3.30 1.52 1.32
C TYR A 84 -2.08 2.10 2.07
N ARG A 85 -0.99 1.33 2.11
CA ARG A 85 0.28 1.70 2.73
C ARG A 85 1.46 1.13 1.98
N ALA A 86 2.55 1.90 1.93
CA ALA A 86 3.80 1.53 1.28
C ALA A 86 4.28 0.12 1.69
N GLU A 87 4.33 -0.17 2.99
CA GLU A 87 4.80 -1.46 3.52
C GLU A 87 3.96 -2.66 3.03
N VAL A 88 2.63 -2.50 2.94
CA VAL A 88 1.71 -3.57 2.53
C VAL A 88 1.80 -3.77 1.02
N LEU A 89 1.78 -2.68 0.26
CA LEU A 89 1.92 -2.70 -1.19
C LEU A 89 3.25 -3.36 -1.60
N GLN A 90 4.35 -3.00 -0.93
CA GLN A 90 5.66 -3.59 -1.15
C GLN A 90 5.67 -5.10 -0.91
N GLN A 91 5.11 -5.55 0.23
CA GLN A 91 5.01 -6.97 0.56
C GLN A 91 4.21 -7.77 -0.47
N GLN A 92 3.12 -7.21 -1.01
CA GLN A 92 2.33 -7.89 -2.05
C GLN A 92 3.12 -8.03 -3.36
N CYS A 93 3.89 -7.00 -3.75
CA CYS A 93 4.79 -7.09 -4.90
C CYS A 93 5.91 -8.12 -4.69
N GLU A 94 6.50 -8.18 -3.49
CA GLU A 94 7.54 -9.16 -3.18
C GLU A 94 7.01 -10.59 -3.16
N ALA A 95 5.79 -10.80 -2.64
CA ALA A 95 5.15 -12.12 -2.65
C ALA A 95 4.90 -12.65 -4.08
N LEU A 96 4.63 -11.76 -5.05
CA LEU A 96 4.44 -12.13 -6.46
C LEU A 96 5.69 -12.71 -7.11
N VAL A 97 6.89 -12.40 -6.61
CA VAL A 97 8.13 -12.98 -7.13
C VAL A 97 8.11 -14.51 -7.04
N GLY A 98 7.45 -15.07 -6.01
CA GLY A 98 7.29 -16.51 -5.87
C GLY A 98 6.41 -17.14 -6.95
N ASP A 99 5.41 -16.41 -7.44
CA ASP A 99 4.50 -16.86 -8.49
C ASP A 99 5.05 -16.60 -9.90
N PHE A 100 5.89 -15.56 -10.06
CA PHE A 100 6.44 -15.09 -11.32
C PHE A 100 7.96 -14.90 -11.25
N PRO A 101 8.74 -15.98 -11.03
CA PRO A 101 10.19 -15.89 -10.83
C PRO A 101 10.94 -15.36 -12.05
N GLU A 102 10.40 -15.53 -13.26
CA GLU A 102 10.99 -15.03 -14.49
C GLU A 102 10.95 -13.50 -14.60
N GLN A 103 10.05 -12.83 -13.85
CA GLN A 103 9.89 -11.37 -13.82
C GLN A 103 10.41 -10.76 -12.51
N GLU A 104 11.27 -11.46 -11.77
CA GLU A 104 11.77 -11.01 -10.47
C GLU A 104 12.34 -9.58 -10.51
N ALA A 105 13.15 -9.27 -11.53
CA ALA A 105 13.79 -7.95 -11.64
C ALA A 105 12.74 -6.83 -11.82
N GLU A 106 11.76 -7.05 -12.69
CA GLU A 106 10.66 -6.11 -12.97
C GLU A 106 9.80 -5.90 -11.72
N LEU A 107 9.47 -6.98 -11.01
CA LEU A 107 8.69 -6.93 -9.77
C LEU A 107 9.42 -6.23 -8.63
N LYS A 108 10.75 -6.36 -8.54
CA LYS A 108 11.57 -5.63 -7.56
C LYS A 108 11.61 -4.13 -7.86
N GLU A 109 11.76 -3.74 -9.12
CA GLU A 109 11.68 -2.32 -9.53
C GLU A 109 10.29 -1.73 -9.24
N LEU A 110 9.23 -2.46 -9.60
CA LEU A 110 7.85 -2.08 -9.32
C LEU A 110 7.60 -1.92 -7.82
N SER A 111 8.08 -2.86 -7.00
CA SER A 111 7.95 -2.86 -5.54
C SER A 111 8.61 -1.63 -4.90
N ALA A 112 9.81 -1.27 -5.36
CA ALA A 112 10.50 -0.07 -4.88
C ALA A 112 9.76 1.21 -5.28
N TRP A 113 9.27 1.27 -6.52
CA TRP A 113 8.51 2.41 -7.03
C TRP A 113 7.20 2.61 -6.27
N ILE A 114 6.36 1.57 -6.15
CA ILE A 114 5.03 1.70 -5.54
C ILE A 114 5.13 2.13 -4.08
N ALA A 115 6.13 1.67 -3.34
CA ALA A 115 6.37 2.08 -1.96
C ALA A 115 6.80 3.55 -1.82
N GLY A 116 7.44 4.12 -2.85
CA GLY A 116 7.78 5.54 -2.92
C GLY A 116 6.61 6.41 -3.36
N ALA A 117 5.76 5.90 -4.26
CA ALA A 117 4.66 6.63 -4.87
C ALA A 117 3.45 6.85 -3.94
N VAL A 118 3.32 6.03 -2.89
CA VAL A 118 2.21 6.07 -1.91
C VAL A 118 2.62 6.65 -0.54
N ARG A 119 3.81 7.25 -0.45
CA ARG A 119 4.40 7.75 0.80
C ARG A 119 4.10 9.23 1.05
#